data_AF-A0A6G3MF70-F1
#
_entry.id   AF-A0A6G3MF70-F1
#
_cell.length_a   1.000
_cell.length_b   1.000
_cell.length_c   1.000
_cell.angle_alpha   90.00
_cell.angle_beta   90.00
_cell.angle_gamma   90.00
#
_symmetry.space_group_name_H-M   'P 1'
#
loop_
_entity.id
_entity.type
_entity.pdbx_description
1 polymer ?
#
loop_
_entity_poly.entity_id
_entity_poly.type
_entity_poly.pdbx_seq_one_letter_code
_entity_poly.pdbx_strand_id
1 'polypeptide(L)'
;MQQTIVNNRHAQCSFKKSTKFATFKVRVMTDSSSDFEEEKLFSVKFHACYLLRSTNDRYKNRTYIGYCVDPIRRIKQHNSGTFYGGANKTNYRGPWEMIVLVYPFPNQVSALKFEWAWQHPTRTKAIASRAKHAKELSVEYDLFSVSLLLNCTNWSRIGLNIRFINEEIKNIFDKTNPTISQHIRMSLGSFDGIRKSYKLTDQKDDLCNYCKKTIEIKEKKMICQNINCFCVFHVICAHKVACENSNNEMVGFIVPIYMCCNHCEQKFYWADVLINSNINIKKL
;
A
#
# COMPACT_ATOMS: atom_id res chain seq x y z
N MET A 1 30.78 -45.81 -32.85
CA MET A 1 30.69 -45.12 -31.53
C MET A 1 31.22 -43.70 -31.75
N GLN A 2 30.42 -42.68 -31.38
CA GLN A 2 30.75 -41.23 -31.34
C GLN A 2 30.95 -40.53 -32.71
N GLN A 3 29.91 -39.89 -33.24
CA GLN A 3 29.45 -38.49 -33.03
C GLN A 3 30.21 -37.45 -33.87
N THR A 4 29.59 -37.10 -34.99
CA THR A 4 29.99 -36.05 -35.94
C THR A 4 29.56 -34.67 -35.43
N ILE A 5 30.51 -33.75 -35.48
CA ILE A 5 30.38 -32.31 -35.21
C ILE A 5 29.56 -31.66 -36.33
N VAL A 6 28.50 -30.91 -36.01
CA VAL A 6 27.93 -29.89 -36.93
C VAL A 6 27.53 -28.62 -36.16
N ASN A 7 28.30 -27.57 -36.44
CA ASN A 7 28.00 -26.13 -36.49
C ASN A 7 26.66 -25.62 -35.95
N ASN A 8 26.73 -24.79 -34.89
CA ASN A 8 25.64 -23.95 -34.43
C ASN A 8 25.83 -22.51 -34.94
N ARG A 9 24.97 -22.06 -35.87
CA ARG A 9 24.92 -20.67 -36.34
C ARG A 9 23.98 -19.84 -35.45
N HIS A 10 24.42 -18.62 -35.19
CA HIS A 10 23.74 -17.55 -34.48
C HIS A 10 22.25 -17.38 -34.86
N ALA A 11 21.39 -17.31 -33.84
CA ALA A 11 20.07 -16.71 -33.94
C ALA A 11 19.98 -15.55 -32.94
N GLN A 12 19.95 -14.32 -33.46
CA GLN A 12 19.69 -13.09 -32.74
C GLN A 12 18.27 -13.12 -32.16
N CYS A 13 18.14 -13.01 -30.83
CA CYS A 13 16.85 -12.90 -30.17
C CYS A 13 16.46 -11.42 -30.04
N SER A 14 15.51 -10.99 -30.87
CA SER A 14 14.84 -9.70 -30.76
C SER A 14 13.77 -9.76 -29.65
N PHE A 15 14.00 -9.03 -28.56
CA PHE A 15 13.05 -8.94 -27.45
C PHE A 15 11.84 -8.08 -27.82
N LYS A 16 10.74 -8.71 -28.23
CA LYS A 16 9.41 -8.08 -28.17
C LYS A 16 8.95 -8.02 -26.71
N LYS A 17 8.70 -6.80 -26.20
CA LYS A 17 8.06 -6.54 -24.90
C LYS A 17 6.72 -7.26 -24.84
N SER A 18 6.65 -8.34 -24.07
CA SER A 18 5.40 -8.98 -23.67
C SER A 18 5.31 -8.91 -22.15
N THR A 19 4.41 -8.06 -21.65
CA THR A 19 3.95 -8.08 -20.26
C THR A 19 3.17 -9.36 -20.04
N LYS A 20 3.86 -10.48 -19.83
CA LYS A 20 3.23 -11.73 -19.39
C LYS A 20 2.89 -11.60 -17.91
N PHE A 21 1.61 -11.43 -17.65
CA PHE A 21 1.02 -11.56 -16.33
C PHE A 21 1.32 -12.96 -15.78
N ALA A 22 1.80 -13.05 -14.54
CA ALA A 22 1.83 -14.31 -13.84
C ALA A 22 0.39 -14.65 -13.41
N THR A 23 -0.29 -15.49 -14.18
CA THR A 23 -1.55 -16.12 -13.79
C THR A 23 -1.22 -17.22 -12.78
N PHE A 24 -1.66 -17.06 -11.53
CA PHE A 24 -1.64 -18.15 -10.56
C PHE A 24 -2.79 -19.10 -10.90
N LYS A 25 -2.47 -20.30 -11.39
CA LYS A 25 -3.45 -21.39 -11.50
C LYS A 25 -3.73 -21.92 -10.10
N VAL A 26 -4.92 -21.67 -9.57
CA VAL A 26 -5.41 -22.38 -8.39
C VAL A 26 -6.17 -23.60 -8.88
N ARG A 27 -5.79 -24.79 -8.42
CA ARG A 27 -6.48 -26.05 -8.72
C ARG A 27 -7.53 -26.26 -7.64
N VAL A 28 -8.80 -26.04 -7.97
CA VAL A 28 -9.91 -26.46 -7.11
C VAL A 28 -10.39 -27.81 -7.63
N MET A 29 -10.36 -28.84 -6.78
CA MET A 29 -11.01 -30.11 -7.08
C MET A 29 -12.48 -29.97 -6.67
N THR A 30 -13.39 -29.94 -7.65
CA THR A 30 -14.80 -30.20 -7.43
C THR A 30 -15.20 -31.35 -8.33
N ASP A 31 -15.95 -32.30 -7.76
CA ASP A 31 -16.46 -33.46 -8.49
C ASP A 31 -17.43 -33.02 -9.60
N SER A 32 -17.22 -33.61 -10.77
CA SER A 32 -18.16 -33.76 -11.89
C SER A 32 -18.87 -32.50 -12.43
N SER A 33 -18.22 -31.78 -13.35
CA SER A 33 -18.74 -31.36 -14.67
C SER A 33 -17.80 -30.33 -15.29
N SER A 34 -17.47 -30.53 -16.56
CA SER A 34 -16.34 -29.92 -17.27
C SER A 34 -16.62 -28.54 -17.87
N ASP A 35 -16.86 -27.53 -17.05
CA ASP A 35 -16.87 -26.13 -17.50
C ASP A 35 -15.77 -25.34 -16.78
N PHE A 36 -14.71 -25.01 -17.52
CA PHE A 36 -13.58 -24.21 -17.04
C PHE A 36 -13.94 -22.72 -17.12
N GLU A 37 -14.57 -22.17 -16.08
CA GLU A 37 -14.66 -20.72 -15.93
C GLU A 37 -13.35 -20.17 -15.36
N GLU A 38 -12.66 -19.36 -16.18
CA GLU A 38 -11.43 -18.67 -15.82
C GLU A 38 -11.76 -17.52 -14.86
N GLU A 39 -11.79 -17.80 -13.55
CA GLU A 39 -12.01 -16.77 -12.52
C GLU A 39 -10.93 -15.68 -12.60
N LYS A 40 -11.33 -14.53 -13.14
CA LYS A 40 -10.50 -13.33 -13.23
C LYS A 40 -10.39 -12.73 -11.83
N LEU A 41 -9.42 -13.21 -11.05
CA LEU A 41 -9.05 -12.62 -9.76
C LEU A 41 -8.76 -11.13 -9.99
N PHE A 42 -9.66 -10.24 -9.56
CA PHE A 42 -9.46 -8.79 -9.61
C PHE A 42 -8.31 -8.43 -8.66
N SER A 43 -7.08 -8.55 -9.17
CA SER A 43 -5.86 -8.12 -8.51
C SER A 43 -5.92 -6.61 -8.31
N VAL A 44 -6.27 -6.16 -7.10
CA VAL A 44 -6.11 -4.76 -6.75
C VAL A 44 -4.63 -4.43 -6.73
N LYS A 45 -4.28 -3.39 -7.49
CA LYS A 45 -2.89 -2.94 -7.61
C LYS A 45 -2.46 -2.35 -6.27
N PHE A 46 -1.43 -2.96 -5.68
CA PHE A 46 -0.74 -2.40 -4.52
C PHE A 46 0.00 -1.12 -4.93
N HIS A 47 -0.15 -0.06 -4.14
CA HIS A 47 0.54 1.21 -4.33
C HIS A 47 1.21 1.64 -3.02
N ALA A 48 2.49 1.96 -3.06
CA ALA A 48 3.25 2.37 -1.89
C ALA A 48 4.29 3.42 -2.23
N CYS A 49 4.64 4.23 -1.22
CA CYS A 49 5.80 5.11 -1.23
C CYS A 49 6.84 4.54 -0.26
N TYR A 50 8.12 4.67 -0.56
CA TYR A 50 9.20 4.13 0.25
C TYR A 50 10.31 5.15 0.46
N LEU A 51 11.09 4.91 1.51
CA LEU A 51 12.35 5.59 1.80
C LEU A 51 13.49 4.58 1.69
N LEU A 52 14.53 4.93 0.92
CA LEU A 52 15.78 4.21 0.87
C LEU A 52 16.86 4.95 1.64
N ARG A 53 17.81 4.20 2.18
CA ARG A 53 19.08 4.67 2.75
C ARG A 53 20.23 3.95 2.06
N SER A 54 21.28 4.69 1.69
CA SER A 54 22.53 4.07 1.24
C SER A 54 23.28 3.47 2.43
N THR A 55 23.70 2.21 2.31
CA THR A 55 24.58 1.56 3.28
C THR A 55 26.06 1.72 2.92
N ASN A 56 26.36 2.46 1.86
CA ASN A 56 27.72 2.72 1.42
C ASN A 56 28.36 3.83 2.27
N ASP A 57 29.52 3.55 2.86
CA ASP A 57 30.21 4.51 3.73
C ASP A 57 30.55 5.85 3.06
N ARG A 58 30.76 5.86 1.74
CA ARG A 58 31.03 7.09 0.98
C ARG A 58 29.79 7.96 0.78
N TYR A 59 28.61 7.36 0.94
CA TYR A 59 27.32 8.00 0.72
C TYR A 59 26.43 7.92 1.97
N LYS A 60 27.04 7.95 3.16
CA LYS A 60 26.34 8.06 4.44
C LYS A 60 25.32 9.20 4.39
N ASN A 61 24.15 8.96 4.97
CA ASN A 61 23.00 9.87 5.01
C ASN A 61 22.33 10.15 3.66
N ARG A 62 22.75 9.50 2.56
CA ARG A 62 22.01 9.61 1.30
C ARG A 62 20.73 8.80 1.38
N THR A 63 19.62 9.49 1.15
CA THR A 63 18.30 8.90 1.06
C THR A 63 17.74 9.01 -0.34
N TYR A 64 16.72 8.21 -0.61
CA TYR A 64 15.92 8.32 -1.82
C TYR A 64 14.47 7.95 -1.52
N ILE A 65 13.55 8.85 -1.82
CA ILE A 65 12.11 8.62 -1.70
C ILE A 65 11.56 8.25 -3.08
N GLY A 66 10.71 7.22 -3.15
CA GLY A 66 10.09 6.85 -4.40
C GLY A 66 8.74 6.14 -4.26
N TYR A 67 8.05 6.01 -5.39
CA TYR A 67 6.83 5.22 -5.52
C TYR A 67 7.11 3.82 -6.12
N CYS A 68 6.35 2.81 -5.68
CA CYS A 68 6.33 1.50 -6.33
C CYS A 68 4.96 0.79 -6.21
N VAL A 69 4.79 -0.20 -7.08
CA VAL A 69 3.77 -1.24 -6.91
C VAL A 69 4.35 -2.52 -6.33
N ASP A 70 5.68 -2.65 -6.35
CA ASP A 70 6.46 -3.84 -6.00
C ASP A 70 7.72 -3.47 -5.19
N PRO A 71 7.66 -3.45 -3.85
CA PRO A 71 8.82 -3.03 -3.04
C PRO A 71 10.05 -3.91 -3.28
N ILE A 72 9.86 -5.24 -3.33
CA ILE A 72 10.93 -6.23 -3.46
C ILE A 72 11.58 -6.17 -4.84
N ARG A 73 10.78 -6.08 -5.92
CA ARG A 73 11.34 -5.87 -7.25
C ARG A 73 12.01 -4.50 -7.34
N ARG A 74 11.44 -3.45 -6.73
CA ARG A 74 11.95 -2.08 -6.86
C ARG A 74 13.31 -1.91 -6.19
N ILE A 75 13.52 -2.46 -4.98
CA ILE A 75 14.83 -2.39 -4.32
C ILE A 75 15.92 -3.12 -5.12
N LYS A 76 15.58 -4.27 -5.73
CA LYS A 76 16.49 -4.97 -6.65
C LYS A 76 16.88 -4.09 -7.83
N GLN A 77 15.93 -3.40 -8.46
CA GLN A 77 16.25 -2.48 -9.56
C GLN A 77 17.20 -1.34 -9.14
N HIS A 78 17.00 -0.76 -7.94
CA HIS A 78 17.92 0.27 -7.44
C HIS A 78 19.34 -0.26 -7.26
N ASN A 79 19.49 -1.48 -6.73
CA ASN A 79 20.79 -2.12 -6.51
C ASN A 79 21.43 -2.67 -7.78
N SER A 80 20.65 -3.04 -8.80
CA SER A 80 21.16 -3.44 -10.13
C SER A 80 21.54 -2.25 -11.01
N GLY A 81 21.08 -1.04 -10.68
CA GLY A 81 21.41 0.19 -11.41
C GLY A 81 20.42 0.55 -12.52
N THR A 82 20.71 1.65 -13.22
CA THR A 82 19.79 2.30 -14.17
C THR A 82 19.44 1.42 -15.38
N PHE A 83 20.38 0.60 -15.84
CA PHE A 83 20.16 -0.32 -16.95
C PHE A 83 19.03 -1.33 -16.69
N TYR A 84 18.78 -1.65 -15.41
CA TYR A 84 17.72 -2.56 -14.97
C TYR A 84 16.47 -1.84 -14.44
N GLY A 85 16.36 -0.52 -14.70
CA GLY A 85 15.23 0.31 -14.31
C GLY A 85 15.36 0.98 -12.93
N GLY A 86 16.56 0.98 -12.33
CA GLY A 86 16.87 1.79 -11.16
C GLY A 86 16.83 3.29 -11.47
N ALA A 87 16.55 4.12 -10.47
CA ALA A 87 16.53 5.58 -10.67
C ALA A 87 17.95 6.13 -10.89
N ASN A 88 18.10 7.15 -11.74
CA ASN A 88 19.41 7.77 -11.98
C ASN A 88 20.04 8.33 -10.70
N LYS A 89 19.23 8.94 -9.82
CA LYS A 89 19.69 9.46 -8.51
C LYS A 89 20.28 8.38 -7.59
N THR A 90 19.93 7.12 -7.80
CA THR A 90 20.40 5.97 -7.00
C THR A 90 21.60 5.25 -7.61
N ASN A 91 21.99 5.59 -8.84
CA ASN A 91 23.05 4.87 -9.55
C ASN A 91 24.42 5.03 -8.86
N TYR A 92 25.21 3.96 -8.79
CA TYR A 92 26.56 3.88 -8.17
C TYR A 92 26.68 4.29 -6.69
N ARG A 93 25.55 4.57 -6.03
CA ARG A 93 25.47 5.04 -4.64
C ARG A 93 24.94 3.97 -3.70
N GLY A 94 24.70 2.77 -4.22
CA GLY A 94 24.30 1.61 -3.44
C GLY A 94 25.49 0.94 -2.72
N PRO A 95 25.24 -0.15 -2.00
CA PRO A 95 23.93 -0.80 -1.86
C PRO A 95 22.90 0.08 -1.14
N TRP A 96 21.65 -0.04 -1.57
CA TRP A 96 20.50 0.63 -0.99
C TRP A 96 19.71 -0.36 -0.15
N GLU A 97 19.27 0.11 1.00
CA GLU A 97 18.33 -0.54 1.89
C GLU A 97 17.01 0.23 1.85
N MET A 98 15.89 -0.48 1.67
CA MET A 98 14.58 0.13 1.89
C MET A 98 14.32 0.12 3.40
N ILE A 99 14.11 1.29 3.98
CA ILE A 99 14.00 1.44 5.44
C ILE A 99 12.57 1.73 5.91
N VAL A 100 11.74 2.32 5.04
CA VAL A 100 10.34 2.63 5.33
C VAL A 100 9.46 2.34 4.12
N LEU A 101 8.24 1.86 4.38
CA LEU A 101 7.17 1.72 3.40
C LEU A 101 5.87 2.36 3.94
N VAL A 102 5.24 3.23 3.14
CA VAL A 102 3.93 3.83 3.41
C VAL A 102 2.91 3.26 2.41
N TYR A 103 1.84 2.64 2.91
CA TYR A 103 0.91 1.85 2.09
C TYR A 103 -0.41 1.51 2.81
N PRO A 104 -1.43 1.00 2.11
CA PRO A 104 -1.61 1.04 0.67
C PRO A 104 -2.28 2.35 0.25
N PHE A 105 -1.78 2.97 -0.81
CA PHE A 105 -2.49 4.08 -1.43
C PHE A 105 -3.67 3.55 -2.27
N PRO A 106 -4.82 4.25 -2.28
CA PRO A 106 -6.00 3.80 -3.01
C PRO A 106 -5.81 3.79 -4.53
N ASN A 107 -4.86 4.59 -5.03
CA ASN A 107 -4.47 4.61 -6.43
C ASN A 107 -3.08 5.24 -6.63
N GLN A 108 -2.54 5.07 -7.85
CA GLN A 108 -1.28 5.66 -8.27
C GLN A 108 -1.23 7.19 -8.11
N VAL A 109 -2.33 7.92 -8.41
CA VAL A 109 -2.33 9.38 -8.35
C VAL A 109 -2.14 9.88 -6.91
N SER A 110 -2.84 9.29 -5.94
CA SER A 110 -2.64 9.61 -4.52
C SER A 110 -1.22 9.30 -4.04
N ALA A 111 -0.65 8.18 -4.50
CA ALA A 111 0.71 7.79 -4.14
C ALA A 111 1.75 8.76 -4.70
N LEU A 112 1.65 9.12 -5.98
CA LEU A 112 2.56 10.09 -6.62
C LEU A 112 2.47 11.49 -6.00
N LYS A 113 1.26 11.92 -5.60
CA LYS A 113 1.09 13.18 -4.85
C LYS A 113 1.80 13.13 -3.49
N PHE A 114 1.70 12.01 -2.78
CA PHE A 114 2.40 11.80 -1.51
C PHE A 114 3.93 11.75 -1.71
N GLU A 115 4.40 10.99 -2.70
CA GLU A 115 5.82 10.90 -3.07
C GLU A 115 6.40 12.29 -3.31
N TRP A 116 5.75 13.11 -4.15
CA TRP A 116 6.20 14.46 -4.44
C TRP A 116 6.25 15.33 -3.16
N ALA A 117 5.20 15.25 -2.33
CA ALA A 117 5.15 16.02 -1.09
C ALA A 117 6.25 15.61 -0.11
N TRP A 118 6.59 14.33 -0.07
CA TRP A 118 7.66 13.79 0.75
C TRP A 118 9.05 14.14 0.21
N GLN A 119 9.23 14.15 -1.12
CA GLN A 119 10.46 14.65 -1.75
C GLN A 119 10.63 16.18 -1.60
N HIS A 120 9.54 16.91 -1.35
CA HIS A 120 9.54 18.37 -1.25
C HIS A 120 8.74 18.91 -0.05
N PRO A 121 9.15 18.61 1.20
CA PRO A 121 8.39 19.00 2.39
C PRO A 121 8.23 20.52 2.53
N THR A 122 9.29 21.29 2.27
CA THR A 122 9.29 22.77 2.34
C THR A 122 8.42 23.44 1.27
N ARG A 123 8.08 22.74 0.17
CA ARG A 123 7.18 23.22 -0.89
C ARG A 123 5.74 22.74 -0.70
N THR A 124 5.51 21.83 0.24
CA THR A 124 4.19 21.29 0.55
C THR A 124 3.51 22.21 1.54
N LYS A 125 2.57 23.05 1.06
CA LYS A 125 1.87 24.08 1.85
C LYS A 125 1.43 23.61 3.24
N ALA A 126 0.88 22.40 3.34
CA ALA A 126 0.37 21.85 4.59
C ALA A 126 1.44 21.60 5.68
N ILE A 127 2.70 21.37 5.30
CA ILE A 127 3.79 21.04 6.24
C ILE A 127 4.98 21.99 6.14
N ALA A 128 4.97 22.94 5.20
CA ALA A 128 6.12 23.76 4.84
C ALA A 128 6.71 24.53 6.02
N SER A 129 5.86 25.13 6.88
CA SER A 129 6.33 25.87 8.06
C SER A 129 7.11 24.99 9.03
N ARG A 130 6.59 23.78 9.31
CA ARG A 130 7.21 22.80 10.21
C ARG A 130 8.45 22.15 9.61
N ALA A 131 8.45 21.92 8.29
CA ALA A 131 9.55 21.28 7.59
C ALA A 131 10.80 22.18 7.43
N LYS A 132 10.65 23.51 7.46
CA LYS A 132 11.78 24.47 7.32
C LYS A 132 12.82 24.40 8.43
N HIS A 133 12.44 23.95 9.62
CA HIS A 133 13.32 23.94 10.79
C HIS A 133 14.21 22.70 10.89
N ALA A 134 14.08 21.73 9.97
CA ALA A 134 14.81 20.47 10.01
C ALA A 134 15.91 20.41 8.94
N LYS A 135 17.04 19.76 9.27
CA LYS A 135 18.22 19.65 8.38
C LYS A 135 17.92 18.71 7.20
N GLU A 136 17.86 19.23 5.97
CA GLU A 136 17.22 18.58 4.80
C GLU A 136 17.83 17.27 4.28
N LEU A 137 19.06 16.88 4.65
CA LEU A 137 19.77 15.74 4.05
C LEU A 137 20.06 14.63 5.05
N SER A 138 19.02 14.06 5.66
CA SER A 138 19.18 12.93 6.57
C SER A 138 17.95 12.03 6.64
N VAL A 139 18.16 10.81 7.15
CA VAL A 139 17.09 9.86 7.43
C VAL A 139 16.11 10.44 8.45
N GLU A 140 16.61 11.13 9.48
CA GLU A 140 15.82 11.83 10.49
C GLU A 140 14.88 12.86 9.86
N TYR A 141 15.36 13.63 8.88
CA TYR A 141 14.54 14.62 8.17
C TYR A 141 13.41 13.98 7.37
N ASP A 142 13.72 12.91 6.63
CA ASP A 142 12.72 12.21 5.83
C ASP A 142 11.68 11.52 6.73
N LEU A 143 12.10 10.98 7.87
CA LEU A 143 11.23 10.39 8.90
C LEU A 143 10.35 11.44 9.59
N PHE A 144 10.92 12.60 9.94
CA PHE A 144 10.15 13.71 10.46
C PHE A 144 9.11 14.19 9.43
N SER A 145 9.53 14.36 8.17
CA SER A 145 8.66 14.81 7.09
C SER A 145 7.50 13.86 6.83
N VAL A 146 7.74 12.54 6.82
CA VAL A 146 6.65 11.56 6.64
C VAL A 146 5.67 11.60 7.81
N SER A 147 6.14 11.85 9.04
CA SER A 147 5.25 12.03 10.19
C SER A 147 4.30 13.21 10.00
N LEU A 148 4.79 14.34 9.45
CA LEU A 148 3.95 15.50 9.16
C LEU A 148 2.92 15.19 8.07
N LEU A 149 3.33 14.52 6.99
CA LEU A 149 2.44 14.18 5.88
C LEU A 149 1.32 13.23 6.32
N LEU A 150 1.65 12.22 7.12
CA LEU A 150 0.68 11.25 7.63
C LEU A 150 -0.46 11.91 8.44
N ASN A 151 -0.21 13.07 9.05
CA ASN A 151 -1.21 13.79 9.85
C ASN A 151 -1.89 14.94 9.12
N CYS A 152 -1.45 15.26 7.91
CA CYS A 152 -2.14 16.26 7.12
C CYS A 152 -3.50 15.74 6.67
N THR A 153 -4.47 16.66 6.62
CA THR A 153 -5.86 16.40 6.19
C THR A 153 -5.96 15.68 4.83
N ASN A 154 -4.99 15.90 3.94
CA ASN A 154 -4.92 15.26 2.62
C ASN A 154 -4.72 13.74 2.68
N TRP A 155 -4.08 13.20 3.73
CA TRP A 155 -3.69 11.79 3.79
C TRP A 155 -4.12 11.06 5.06
N SER A 156 -4.38 11.79 6.15
CA SER A 156 -4.74 11.20 7.43
C SER A 156 -5.97 10.30 7.32
N ARG A 157 -6.97 10.65 6.52
CA ARG A 157 -8.23 9.86 6.38
C ARG A 157 -8.18 8.79 5.28
N ILE A 158 -7.07 8.63 4.57
CA ILE A 158 -6.94 7.63 3.48
C ILE A 158 -6.67 6.23 4.04
N GLY A 159 -6.26 6.12 5.31
CA GLY A 159 -6.00 4.83 5.93
C GLY A 159 -4.64 4.22 5.59
N LEU A 160 -3.64 5.09 5.48
CA LEU A 160 -2.26 4.66 5.25
C LEU A 160 -1.68 4.01 6.51
N ASN A 161 -0.80 3.05 6.30
CA ASN A 161 0.05 2.42 7.28
C ASN A 161 1.50 2.81 6.98
N ILE A 162 2.32 2.81 8.01
CA ILE A 162 3.77 2.96 7.91
C ILE A 162 4.44 1.70 8.48
N ARG A 163 5.40 1.14 7.74
CA ARG A 163 6.19 0.01 8.19
C ARG A 163 7.66 0.34 8.11
N PHE A 164 8.39 -0.01 9.16
CA PHE A 164 9.83 0.14 9.26
C PHE A 164 10.49 -1.22 9.09
N ILE A 165 11.66 -1.25 8.44
CA ILE A 165 12.37 -2.51 8.20
C ILE A 165 12.83 -3.18 9.49
N ASN A 166 13.22 -2.39 10.50
CA ASN A 166 13.75 -2.85 11.78
C ASN A 166 13.50 -1.80 12.90
N GLU A 167 13.88 -2.15 14.13
CA GLU A 167 13.73 -1.29 15.30
C GLU A 167 14.63 -0.05 15.28
N GLU A 168 15.83 -0.14 14.68
CA GLU A 168 16.74 1.00 14.57
C GLU A 168 16.05 2.19 13.90
N ILE A 169 15.43 1.96 12.73
CA ILE A 169 14.75 3.01 11.98
C ILE A 169 13.51 3.52 12.73
N LYS A 170 12.77 2.62 13.39
CA LYS A 170 11.62 3.01 14.21
C LYS A 170 12.06 3.90 15.39
N ASN A 171 13.16 3.57 16.06
CA ASN A 171 13.68 4.37 17.16
C ASN A 171 14.14 5.76 16.69
N ILE A 172 14.73 5.86 15.49
CA ILE A 172 15.04 7.17 14.88
C ILE A 172 13.74 7.94 14.64
N PHE A 173 12.72 7.29 14.08
CA PHE A 173 11.42 7.92 13.86
C PHE A 173 10.79 8.41 15.17
N ASP A 174 10.78 7.61 16.23
CA ASP A 174 10.20 7.98 17.53
C ASP A 174 10.95 9.17 18.16
N LYS A 175 12.28 9.26 17.99
CA LYS A 175 13.09 10.41 18.43
C LYS A 175 12.74 11.72 17.72
N THR A 176 12.12 11.67 16.55
CA THR A 176 11.60 12.88 15.89
C THR A 176 10.36 13.46 16.59
N ASN A 177 9.91 12.83 17.68
CA ASN A 177 8.68 13.13 18.42
C ASN A 177 7.47 13.25 17.48
N PRO A 178 7.17 12.20 16.70
CA PRO A 178 6.18 12.28 15.66
C PRO A 178 4.79 12.31 16.29
N THR A 179 3.99 13.33 16.00
CA THR A 179 2.55 13.28 16.28
C THR A 179 1.94 12.34 15.25
N ILE A 180 1.60 11.08 15.57
CA ILE A 180 0.91 10.16 14.65
C ILE A 180 -0.51 9.90 15.16
N SER A 181 -1.50 10.06 14.28
CA SER A 181 -2.89 9.78 14.60
C SER A 181 -3.10 8.28 14.89
N GLN A 182 -3.95 7.96 15.87
CA GLN A 182 -4.14 6.59 16.39
C GLN A 182 -4.60 5.58 15.33
N HIS A 183 -5.26 6.04 14.26
CA HIS A 183 -5.75 5.20 13.18
C HIS A 183 -4.70 4.87 12.11
N ILE A 184 -3.50 5.44 12.20
CA ILE A 184 -2.37 5.14 11.30
C ILE A 184 -1.58 3.99 11.93
N ARG A 185 -1.63 2.80 11.31
CA ARG A 185 -0.93 1.64 11.87
C ARG A 185 0.56 1.73 11.59
N MET A 186 1.34 1.50 12.63
CA MET A 186 2.78 1.34 12.57
C MET A 186 3.14 -0.14 12.71
N SER A 187 4.08 -0.63 11.90
CA SER A 187 4.54 -2.03 11.99
C SER A 187 6.04 -2.17 11.73
N LEU A 188 6.61 -3.31 12.12
CA LEU A 188 8.02 -3.67 11.98
C LEU A 188 8.18 -4.92 11.10
N GLY A 189 9.31 -5.01 10.39
CA GLY A 189 9.79 -6.24 9.76
C GLY A 189 9.83 -6.20 8.23
N SER A 190 10.22 -7.33 7.62
CA SER A 190 10.43 -7.47 6.17
C SER A 190 9.24 -6.98 5.34
N PHE A 191 9.52 -6.45 4.15
CA PHE A 191 8.49 -6.04 3.19
C PHE A 191 7.97 -7.20 2.32
N ASP A 192 8.51 -8.41 2.52
CA ASP A 192 8.04 -9.61 1.85
C ASP A 192 6.60 -9.93 2.23
N GLY A 193 5.81 -10.35 1.24
CA GLY A 193 4.43 -10.76 1.49
C GLY A 193 3.47 -9.62 1.82
N ILE A 194 3.89 -8.35 1.88
CA ILE A 194 2.96 -7.20 2.09
C ILE A 194 1.88 -7.11 1.02
N ARG A 195 2.16 -7.64 -0.18
CA ARG A 195 1.18 -7.75 -1.27
C ARG A 195 0.17 -8.88 -1.08
N LYS A 196 0.46 -9.86 -0.23
CA LYS A 196 -0.29 -11.09 -0.06
C LYS A 196 -1.28 -10.97 1.10
N SER A 197 -2.37 -10.25 0.90
CA SER A 197 -3.60 -10.48 1.68
C SER A 197 -4.73 -9.56 1.21
N TYR A 198 -5.38 -9.93 0.10
CA TYR A 198 -6.82 -9.75 0.02
C TYR A 198 -7.37 -11.09 -0.43
N LYS A 199 -7.62 -11.97 0.53
CA LYS A 199 -8.51 -13.10 0.25
C LYS A 199 -9.87 -12.47 0.01
N LEU A 200 -10.31 -12.45 -1.25
CA LEU A 200 -11.73 -12.32 -1.54
C LEU A 200 -12.38 -13.48 -0.79
N THR A 201 -13.19 -13.19 0.22
CA THR A 201 -13.99 -14.24 0.87
C THR A 201 -14.99 -14.75 -0.15
N ASP A 202 -15.16 -16.07 -0.18
CA ASP A 202 -15.94 -16.79 -1.18
C ASP A 202 -17.33 -16.18 -1.46
N GLN A 203 -17.70 -16.35 -2.72
CA GLN A 203 -18.80 -15.73 -3.43
C GLN A 203 -20.16 -16.28 -2.97
N LYS A 204 -20.77 -15.60 -2.00
CA LYS A 204 -22.22 -15.64 -1.78
C LYS A 204 -22.76 -14.23 -1.66
N ASP A 205 -24.02 -14.07 -2.04
CA ASP A 205 -24.79 -12.87 -1.76
C ASP A 205 -24.91 -12.71 -0.23
N ASP A 206 -24.52 -11.54 0.26
CA ASP A 206 -24.63 -11.19 1.68
C ASP A 206 -25.81 -10.26 1.91
N LEU A 207 -26.44 -10.33 3.09
CA LEU A 207 -27.43 -9.33 3.51
C LEU A 207 -26.74 -8.19 4.25
N CYS A 208 -26.96 -6.96 3.80
CA CYS A 208 -26.45 -5.77 4.46
C CYS A 208 -27.07 -5.62 5.85
N ASN A 209 -26.25 -5.53 6.89
CA ASN A 209 -26.71 -5.43 8.28
C ASN A 209 -27.46 -4.12 8.58
N TYR A 210 -27.30 -3.09 7.76
CA TYR A 210 -28.00 -1.81 7.92
C TYR A 210 -29.33 -1.77 7.15
N CYS A 211 -29.30 -1.85 5.82
CA CYS A 211 -30.51 -1.69 5.00
C CYS A 211 -31.30 -3.00 4.79
N LYS A 212 -30.75 -4.14 5.25
CA LYS A 212 -31.32 -5.49 5.12
C LYS A 212 -31.55 -5.97 3.67
N LYS A 213 -30.97 -5.27 2.68
CA LYS A 213 -30.99 -5.66 1.27
C LYS A 213 -29.77 -6.52 0.93
N THR A 214 -29.93 -7.35 -0.09
CA THR A 214 -28.84 -8.13 -0.68
C THR A 214 -27.73 -7.22 -1.21
N ILE A 215 -26.49 -7.64 -0.98
CA ILE A 215 -25.28 -7.07 -1.56
C ILE A 215 -24.85 -8.03 -2.66
N GLU A 216 -24.98 -7.60 -3.91
CA GLU A 216 -24.61 -8.43 -5.05
C GLU A 216 -23.10 -8.74 -5.03
N ILE A 217 -22.70 -9.92 -5.50
CA ILE A 217 -21.28 -10.37 -5.50
C ILE A 217 -20.32 -9.35 -6.15
N LYS A 218 -20.77 -8.63 -7.17
CA LYS A 218 -19.97 -7.61 -7.88
C LYS A 218 -19.87 -6.27 -7.12
N GLU A 219 -20.75 -6.04 -6.13
CA GLU A 219 -20.71 -4.83 -5.33
C GLU A 219 -19.59 -4.89 -4.29
N LYS A 220 -19.05 -3.72 -3.97
CA LYS A 220 -18.08 -3.61 -2.89
C LYS A 220 -18.82 -3.61 -1.57
N LYS A 221 -18.29 -4.34 -0.60
CA LYS A 221 -18.91 -4.57 0.69
C LYS A 221 -17.93 -4.38 1.82
N MET A 222 -18.39 -3.82 2.93
CA MET A 222 -17.60 -3.59 4.14
C MET A 222 -17.89 -4.72 5.13
N ILE A 223 -16.84 -5.40 5.59
CA ILE A 223 -16.95 -6.55 6.51
C ILE A 223 -16.45 -6.12 7.89
N CYS A 224 -17.20 -6.47 8.94
CA CYS A 224 -16.78 -6.27 10.32
C CYS A 224 -15.43 -6.95 10.59
N GLN A 225 -14.53 -6.27 11.31
CA GLN A 225 -13.20 -6.80 11.62
C GLN A 225 -13.16 -7.63 12.91
N ASN A 226 -14.29 -7.74 13.64
CA ASN A 226 -14.38 -8.62 14.79
C ASN A 226 -14.53 -10.07 14.31
N ILE A 227 -13.61 -10.95 14.71
CA ILE A 227 -13.56 -12.36 14.29
C ILE A 227 -14.83 -13.15 14.64
N ASN A 228 -15.57 -12.71 15.65
CA ASN A 228 -16.82 -13.32 16.09
C ASN A 228 -18.07 -12.64 15.49
N CYS A 229 -17.91 -11.76 14.50
CA CYS A 229 -18.99 -11.00 13.88
C CYS A 229 -18.98 -11.19 12.36
N PHE A 230 -20.13 -11.59 11.81
CA PHE A 230 -20.32 -11.82 10.38
C PHE A 230 -21.05 -10.68 9.68
N CYS A 231 -21.14 -9.50 10.31
CA CYS A 231 -21.84 -8.38 9.71
C CYS A 231 -21.12 -7.84 8.47
N VAL A 232 -21.91 -7.69 7.41
CA VAL A 232 -21.50 -7.11 6.15
C VAL A 232 -22.40 -5.91 5.86
N PHE A 233 -21.87 -4.89 5.19
CA PHE A 233 -22.58 -3.67 4.88
C PHE A 233 -22.31 -3.26 3.42
N HIS A 234 -23.30 -2.68 2.73
CA HIS A 234 -22.99 -1.82 1.59
C HIS A 234 -22.06 -0.69 2.06
N VAL A 235 -21.12 -0.27 1.22
CA VAL A 235 -20.18 0.83 1.57
C VAL A 235 -20.91 2.09 2.03
N ILE A 236 -21.98 2.47 1.33
CA ILE A 236 -22.79 3.65 1.65
C ILE A 236 -23.53 3.46 2.98
N CYS A 237 -23.97 2.23 3.28
CA CYS A 237 -24.65 1.94 4.53
C CYS A 237 -23.69 1.97 5.72
N ALA A 238 -22.50 1.39 5.57
CA ALA A 238 -21.43 1.53 6.55
C ALA A 238 -21.04 3.00 6.77
N HIS A 239 -21.07 3.82 5.72
CA HIS A 239 -20.79 5.26 5.83
C HIS A 239 -21.83 5.97 6.68
N LYS A 240 -23.11 5.66 6.48
CA LYS A 240 -24.20 6.16 7.35
C LYS A 240 -24.00 5.78 8.81
N VAL A 241 -23.69 4.51 9.09
CA VAL A 241 -23.36 4.05 10.45
C VAL A 241 -22.16 4.83 11.01
N ALA A 242 -21.11 5.05 10.20
CA ALA A 242 -19.95 5.82 10.64
C ALA A 242 -20.32 7.27 10.98
N CYS A 243 -21.16 7.92 10.17
CA CYS A 243 -21.66 9.27 10.42
C CYS A 243 -22.46 9.33 11.72
N GLU A 244 -23.39 8.39 11.93
CA GLU A 244 -24.21 8.27 13.14
C GLU A 244 -23.34 8.13 14.40
N ASN A 245 -22.24 7.39 14.33
CA ASN A 245 -21.34 7.15 15.47
C ASN A 245 -20.37 8.31 15.79
N SER A 246 -20.25 9.29 14.89
CA SER A 246 -19.12 10.23 14.90
C SER A 246 -19.34 11.53 15.68
N ASN A 247 -20.51 11.79 16.27
CA ASN A 247 -20.80 12.95 17.13
C ASN A 247 -20.04 14.25 16.76
N ASN A 248 -20.23 14.77 15.54
CA ASN A 248 -19.57 15.95 14.95
C ASN A 248 -18.09 15.83 14.51
N GLU A 249 -17.39 14.71 14.71
CA GLU A 249 -16.01 14.49 14.21
C GLU A 249 -15.90 14.40 12.66
N MET A 250 -17.04 14.36 11.97
CA MET A 250 -17.15 14.34 10.51
C MET A 250 -17.45 15.69 9.87
N VAL A 251 -17.65 16.77 10.65
CA VAL A 251 -17.95 18.10 10.07
C VAL A 251 -16.81 18.51 9.12
N GLY A 252 -17.13 18.69 7.84
CA GLY A 252 -16.19 19.07 6.78
C GLY A 252 -15.39 17.92 6.14
N PHE A 253 -15.68 16.65 6.48
CA PHE A 253 -14.95 15.49 5.95
C PHE A 253 -15.88 14.43 5.32
N ILE A 254 -15.51 13.94 4.14
CA ILE A 254 -16.28 12.91 3.41
C ILE A 254 -15.97 11.51 3.91
N VAL A 255 -14.70 11.23 4.26
CA VAL A 255 -14.23 9.90 4.64
C VAL A 255 -14.19 9.77 6.17
N PRO A 256 -14.95 8.84 6.79
CA PRO A 256 -14.86 8.56 8.22
C PRO A 256 -13.48 8.03 8.62
N ILE A 257 -13.09 8.21 9.89
CA ILE A 257 -11.86 7.58 10.42
C ILE A 257 -12.14 6.16 10.89
N TYR A 258 -13.29 5.96 11.53
CA TYR A 258 -13.73 4.68 12.07
C TYR A 258 -15.23 4.54 11.95
N MET A 259 -15.72 3.34 12.21
CA MET A 259 -17.12 3.08 12.53
C MET A 259 -17.19 2.05 13.66
N CYS A 260 -18.31 1.99 14.38
CA CYS A 260 -18.59 0.89 15.30
C CYS A 260 -19.70 0.05 14.68
N CYS A 261 -19.51 -1.27 14.67
CA CYS A 261 -20.52 -2.19 14.14
C CYS A 261 -21.81 -2.05 14.97
N ASN A 262 -22.96 -1.82 14.33
CA ASN A 262 -24.26 -1.77 15.01
C ASN A 262 -24.82 -3.16 15.41
N HIS A 263 -23.96 -4.18 15.47
CA HIS A 263 -24.31 -5.53 15.93
C HIS A 263 -23.38 -5.99 17.06
N CYS A 264 -22.06 -5.97 16.85
CA CYS A 264 -21.09 -6.38 17.87
C CYS A 264 -20.44 -5.21 18.61
N GLU A 265 -20.83 -3.97 18.29
CA GLU A 265 -20.34 -2.71 18.90
C GLU A 265 -18.83 -2.44 18.77
N GLN A 266 -18.08 -3.35 18.16
CA GLN A 266 -16.65 -3.21 17.97
C GLN A 266 -16.32 -2.04 17.03
N LYS A 267 -15.42 -1.17 17.49
CA LYS A 267 -14.79 -0.11 16.68
C LYS A 267 -13.76 -0.70 15.74
N PHE A 268 -13.82 -0.30 14.46
CA PHE A 268 -12.78 -0.60 13.47
C PHE A 268 -12.52 0.60 12.56
N TYR A 269 -11.29 0.73 12.07
CA TYR A 269 -10.91 1.88 11.24
C TYR A 269 -11.41 1.71 9.81
N TRP A 270 -11.89 2.82 9.24
CA TRP A 270 -12.41 2.88 7.88
C TRP A 270 -11.36 2.47 6.85
N ALA A 271 -10.11 2.86 7.12
CA ALA A 271 -8.88 2.45 6.47
C ALA A 271 -8.82 0.95 6.16
N ASP A 272 -8.98 0.14 7.20
CA ASP A 272 -8.81 -1.31 7.18
C ASP A 272 -9.83 -1.97 6.26
N VAL A 273 -10.98 -1.33 6.15
CA VAL A 273 -12.07 -1.83 5.34
C VAL A 273 -11.93 -1.41 3.90
N LEU A 274 -11.53 -0.17 3.57
CA LEU A 274 -11.24 0.20 2.17
C LEU A 274 -10.18 -0.73 1.55
N ILE A 275 -9.19 -1.06 2.38
CA ILE A 275 -8.12 -2.03 2.15
C ILE A 275 -8.73 -3.41 1.85
N ASN A 276 -9.53 -3.97 2.77
CA ASN A 276 -10.10 -5.31 2.63
C ASN A 276 -11.25 -5.43 1.61
N SER A 277 -11.87 -4.30 1.20
CA SER A 277 -13.07 -4.25 0.35
C SER A 277 -12.78 -3.79 -1.08
N ASN A 278 -11.51 -3.56 -1.44
CA ASN A 278 -11.10 -3.09 -2.76
C ASN A 278 -11.80 -1.78 -3.22
N ILE A 279 -12.17 -0.88 -2.29
CA ILE A 279 -12.94 0.34 -2.58
C ILE A 279 -12.03 1.43 -3.15
N ASN A 280 -12.38 1.95 -4.33
CA ASN A 280 -11.67 3.06 -4.95
C ASN A 280 -12.39 4.34 -4.54
N ILE A 281 -11.72 5.20 -3.76
CA ILE A 281 -12.27 6.43 -3.17
C ILE A 281 -12.68 7.47 -4.24
N LYS A 282 -12.38 7.27 -5.53
CA LYS A 282 -12.76 8.19 -6.61
C LYS A 282 -14.27 8.29 -6.92
N LYS A 283 -15.15 7.59 -6.20
CA LYS A 283 -16.61 7.56 -6.44
C LYS A 283 -17.47 7.74 -5.17
N LEU A 284 -16.90 8.27 -4.09
CA LEU A 284 -17.67 8.86 -2.99
C LEU A 284 -17.62 10.39 -3.15
#